data_AF-A0AA36HMX9-F1
#
_entry.id   AF-A0AA36HMX9-F1
#
_cell.length_a   1.000
_cell.length_b   1.000
_cell.length_c   1.000
_cell.angle_alpha   90.00
_cell.angle_beta   90.00
_cell.angle_gamma   90.00
#
_symmetry.space_group_name_H-M   'P 1'
#
loop_
_entity.id
_entity.type
_entity.pdbx_description
1 polymer ?
#
loop_
_entity_poly.entity_id
_entity_poly.type
_entity_poly.pdbx_seq_one_letter_code
_entity_poly.pdbx_strand_id
1 'polypeptide(L)'
;MEAVDLILVLLSAVLQAVVAVRLVCLVRWQHLEKARKLLANAANRLREMDPEERRIQALVEAGRMRVAKANAGILLLLGIFTLGGVQFQQFTQMTEPQSRGSQWAMLVAVTLYLALWLGPELKSSLAFSLWYLVPSACAVFTLSPAATADSLLTTRSLVTFAFWRLPSSSWPPSWIVACCGFVLWAQACVRFLTRSEPQSSTLPENPLVLETFMFGASIAIKIGFERLLRSMAVLQIRHDKVGSELQGATSLLRHICDAVIEVDADLRLTKHSEELANMLLRHRPGGSLEGVTWLGSSLVWLGYCKGLKK
;
A
#
# COMPACT_ATOMS: atom_id res chain seq x y z
N MET A 1 24.36 -35.35 5.96
CA MET A 1 23.40 -34.35 6.44
C MET A 1 23.36 -34.46 7.95
N GLU A 2 23.77 -33.41 8.66
CA GLU A 2 23.75 -33.43 10.13
C GLU A 2 22.30 -33.34 10.64
N ALA A 3 22.04 -33.80 11.87
CA ALA A 3 20.70 -33.72 12.47
C ALA A 3 20.14 -32.27 12.47
N VAL A 4 21.02 -31.28 12.59
CA VAL A 4 20.68 -29.85 12.55
C VAL A 4 20.16 -29.43 11.17
N ASP A 5 20.76 -29.94 10.09
CA ASP A 5 20.33 -29.63 8.72
C ASP A 5 18.94 -30.22 8.45
N LEU A 6 18.68 -31.44 8.93
CA LEU A 6 17.37 -32.09 8.80
C LEU A 6 16.28 -31.27 9.51
N ILE A 7 16.55 -30.76 10.71
CA ILE A 7 15.62 -29.90 11.45
C ILE A 7 15.32 -28.63 10.66
N LEU A 8 16.33 -27.98 10.08
CA LEU A 8 16.16 -26.78 9.27
C LEU A 8 15.27 -27.04 8.05
N VAL A 9 15.52 -28.14 7.33
CA VAL A 9 14.73 -28.56 6.16
C VAL A 9 13.27 -28.84 6.53
N LEU A 10 13.04 -29.57 7.64
CA LEU A 10 11.69 -29.87 8.11
C LEU A 10 10.93 -28.61 8.54
N LEU A 11 11.55 -27.73 9.32
CA LEU A 11 10.94 -26.47 9.76
C LEU A 11 10.58 -25.56 8.58
N SER A 12 11.49 -25.42 7.61
CA SER A 12 11.24 -24.62 6.41
C SER A 12 10.12 -25.20 5.54
N ALA A 13 10.06 -26.52 5.35
CA ALA A 13 8.99 -27.18 4.61
C ALA A 13 7.61 -26.99 5.28
N VAL A 14 7.55 -27.12 6.61
CA VAL A 14 6.33 -26.83 7.38
C VAL A 14 5.89 -25.38 7.18
N LEU A 15 6.83 -24.44 7.23
CA LEU A 15 6.54 -23.02 7.05
C LEU A 15 5.95 -22.72 5.66
N GLN A 16 6.53 -23.31 4.61
CA GLN A 16 6.07 -23.20 3.23
C GLN A 16 4.66 -23.78 3.06
N ALA A 17 4.39 -24.94 3.66
CA ALA A 17 3.06 -25.58 3.62
C ALA A 17 1.98 -24.70 4.27
N VAL A 18 2.27 -24.11 5.44
CA VAL A 18 1.35 -23.17 6.12
C VAL A 18 1.00 -21.98 5.22
N VAL A 19 1.98 -21.42 4.53
CA VAL A 19 1.74 -20.30 3.61
C VAL A 19 0.95 -20.72 2.39
N ALA A 20 1.25 -21.86 1.79
CA ALA A 20 0.50 -22.40 0.65
C ALA A 20 -0.98 -22.61 1.01
N VAL A 21 -1.27 -23.26 2.13
CA VAL A 21 -2.64 -23.46 2.63
C VAL A 21 -3.34 -22.12 2.82
N ARG A 22 -2.67 -21.14 3.42
CA ARG A 22 -3.28 -19.84 3.68
C ARG A 22 -3.51 -19.03 2.42
N LEU A 23 -2.62 -19.07 1.43
CA LEU A 23 -2.84 -18.42 0.13
C LEU A 23 -4.10 -18.99 -0.55
N VAL A 24 -4.28 -20.31 -0.52
CA VAL A 24 -5.50 -20.97 -1.01
C VAL A 24 -6.74 -20.51 -0.22
N CYS A 25 -6.63 -20.40 1.11
CA CYS A 25 -7.73 -19.89 1.94
C CYS A 25 -8.04 -18.41 1.68
N LEU A 26 -7.04 -17.55 1.46
CA LEU A 26 -7.22 -16.11 1.25
C LEU A 26 -7.86 -15.81 -0.11
N VAL A 27 -7.52 -16.56 -1.16
CA VAL A 27 -8.22 -16.48 -2.44
C VAL A 27 -9.72 -16.76 -2.26
N ARG A 28 -10.08 -17.65 -1.33
CA ARG A 28 -11.49 -17.90 -0.94
C ARG A 28 -12.08 -16.82 -0.02
N TRP A 29 -11.29 -16.24 0.88
CA TRP A 29 -11.77 -15.31 1.92
C TRP A 29 -11.89 -13.84 1.46
N GLN A 30 -11.14 -13.44 0.41
CA GLN A 30 -11.16 -12.07 -0.13
C GLN A 30 -12.52 -11.61 -0.65
N HIS A 31 -13.49 -12.51 -0.84
CA HIS A 31 -14.87 -12.18 -1.20
C HIS A 31 -15.76 -11.79 0.00
N LEU A 32 -15.41 -12.13 1.24
CA LEU A 32 -16.27 -11.93 2.43
C LEU A 32 -15.92 -10.69 3.28
N GLU A 33 -14.68 -10.18 3.18
CA GLU A 33 -14.19 -9.14 4.11
C GLU A 33 -14.37 -7.69 3.63
N LYS A 34 -14.76 -7.48 2.36
CA LYS A 34 -15.04 -6.14 1.80
C LYS A 34 -16.27 -5.47 2.44
N ALA A 35 -17.16 -6.22 3.11
CA ALA A 35 -18.40 -5.69 3.68
C ALA A 35 -18.31 -5.23 5.15
N ARG A 36 -17.31 -5.67 5.94
CA ARG A 36 -17.33 -5.51 7.41
C ARG A 36 -16.49 -4.36 7.97
N LYS A 37 -15.52 -3.84 7.22
CA LYS A 37 -14.51 -2.90 7.75
C LYS A 37 -14.77 -1.42 7.45
N LEU A 38 -15.79 -1.10 6.66
CA LEU A 38 -16.20 0.29 6.41
C LEU A 38 -17.07 0.89 7.54
N LEU A 39 -17.60 0.08 8.47
CA LEU A 39 -18.67 0.52 9.37
C LEU A 39 -18.32 0.74 10.85
N ALA A 40 -17.15 0.32 11.37
CA ALA A 40 -17.06 0.15 12.83
C ALA A 40 -16.05 1.00 13.62
N ASN A 41 -14.94 1.55 13.06
CA ASN A 41 -13.82 1.97 13.93
C ASN A 41 -13.14 3.31 13.62
N ALA A 42 -13.79 4.21 12.88
CA ALA A 42 -13.31 5.60 12.76
C ALA A 42 -13.89 6.54 13.84
N ALA A 43 -14.82 6.08 14.68
CA ALA A 43 -15.73 6.97 15.41
C ALA A 43 -15.19 7.63 16.70
N ASN A 44 -14.15 7.12 17.37
CA ASN A 44 -13.95 7.48 18.79
C ASN A 44 -12.57 7.95 19.25
N ARG A 45 -11.58 8.23 18.38
CA ARG A 45 -10.22 8.61 18.85
C ARG A 45 -9.82 10.06 18.67
N LEU A 46 -10.75 10.90 18.25
CA LEU A 46 -10.39 12.21 17.75
C LEU A 46 -11.45 13.21 18.27
N ARG A 47 -11.25 13.77 19.48
CA ARG A 47 -12.07 14.87 20.04
C ARG A 47 -11.42 16.27 20.18
N GLU A 48 -10.10 16.44 20.06
CA GLU A 48 -9.41 17.77 20.10
C GLU A 48 -8.52 18.22 18.89
N MET A 49 -8.82 17.88 17.64
CA MET A 49 -8.12 18.38 16.44
C MET A 49 -9.16 18.64 15.34
N ASP A 50 -8.78 19.41 14.33
CA ASP A 50 -9.68 19.68 13.20
C ASP A 50 -10.17 18.38 12.54
N PRO A 51 -11.48 18.24 12.33
CA PRO A 51 -12.09 17.00 11.83
C PRO A 51 -11.58 16.59 10.45
N GLU A 52 -11.07 17.55 9.66
CA GLU A 52 -10.49 17.30 8.35
C GLU A 52 -9.09 16.66 8.43
N GLU A 53 -8.17 17.22 9.23
CA GLU A 53 -6.81 16.67 9.40
C GLU A 53 -6.87 15.25 9.98
N ARG A 54 -7.87 14.99 10.82
CA ARG A 54 -8.19 13.68 11.37
C ARG A 54 -8.57 12.65 10.34
N ARG A 55 -9.43 13.06 9.40
CA ARG A 55 -9.83 12.23 8.28
C ARG A 55 -8.63 11.94 7.37
N ILE A 56 -7.78 12.94 7.14
CA ILE A 56 -6.53 12.77 6.39
C ILE A 56 -5.62 11.75 7.09
N GLN A 57 -5.37 11.90 8.39
CA GLN A 57 -4.51 11.00 9.15
C GLN A 57 -5.06 9.57 9.16
N ALA A 58 -6.36 9.38 9.39
CA ALA A 58 -6.99 8.07 9.34
C ALA A 58 -6.85 7.39 7.96
N LEU A 59 -7.00 8.15 6.88
CA LEU A 59 -6.79 7.65 5.51
C LEU A 59 -5.32 7.30 5.24
N VAL A 60 -4.38 8.13 5.71
CA VAL A 60 -2.94 7.86 5.61
C VAL A 60 -2.56 6.59 6.37
N GLU A 61 -3.06 6.42 7.59
CA GLU A 61 -2.85 5.20 8.39
C GLU A 61 -3.47 3.98 7.69
N ALA A 62 -4.71 4.07 7.22
CA ALA A 62 -5.36 2.98 6.48
C ALA A 62 -4.64 2.65 5.16
N GLY A 63 -4.08 3.65 4.48
CA GLY A 63 -3.24 3.47 3.29
C GLY A 63 -1.93 2.76 3.63
N ARG A 64 -1.24 3.22 4.68
CA ARG A 64 -0.01 2.61 5.20
C ARG A 64 -0.23 1.15 5.58
N MET A 65 -1.33 0.84 6.26
CA MET A 65 -1.71 -0.53 6.63
C MET A 65 -1.89 -1.44 5.42
N ARG A 66 -2.54 -0.94 4.36
CA ARG A 66 -2.76 -1.71 3.13
C ARG A 66 -1.44 -2.00 2.42
N VAL A 67 -0.59 -0.99 2.25
CA VAL A 67 0.74 -1.16 1.65
C VAL A 67 1.61 -2.08 2.51
N ALA A 68 1.54 -1.96 3.83
CA ALA A 68 2.29 -2.81 4.74
C ALA A 68 1.92 -4.29 4.62
N LYS A 69 0.63 -4.60 4.59
CA LYS A 69 0.14 -5.98 4.37
C LYS A 69 0.55 -6.53 3.00
N ALA A 70 0.46 -5.72 1.95
CA ALA A 70 0.90 -6.11 0.61
C ALA A 70 2.41 -6.41 0.58
N ASN A 71 3.23 -5.51 1.13
CA ASN A 71 4.67 -5.67 1.22
C ASN A 71 5.06 -6.89 2.07
N ALA A 72 4.39 -7.12 3.20
CA ALA A 72 4.61 -8.31 4.01
C ALA A 72 4.32 -9.61 3.24
N GLY A 73 3.26 -9.63 2.41
CA GLY A 73 2.97 -10.75 1.51
C GLY A 73 4.06 -10.98 0.47
N ILE A 74 4.56 -9.92 -0.18
CA ILE A 74 5.66 -10.00 -1.15
C ILE A 74 6.95 -10.52 -0.48
N LEU A 75 7.29 -9.97 0.69
CA LEU A 75 8.44 -10.39 1.49
C LEU A 75 8.36 -11.85 1.93
N LEU A 76 7.17 -12.30 2.33
CA LEU A 76 6.92 -13.68 2.72
C LEU A 76 7.10 -14.63 1.53
N LEU A 77 6.57 -14.27 0.36
CA LEU A 77 6.76 -15.05 -0.87
C LEU A 77 8.24 -15.14 -1.23
N LEU A 78 8.96 -14.01 -1.23
CA LEU A 78 10.39 -13.99 -1.50
C LEU A 78 11.16 -14.85 -0.49
N GLY A 79 10.83 -14.75 0.80
CA GLY A 79 11.42 -15.55 1.87
C GLY A 79 11.19 -17.06 1.71
N ILE A 80 10.04 -17.46 1.17
CA ILE A 80 9.76 -18.86 0.83
C ILE A 80 10.64 -19.34 -0.32
N PHE A 81 10.77 -18.53 -1.37
CA PHE A 81 11.63 -18.86 -2.51
C PHE A 81 13.10 -18.97 -2.09
N THR A 82 13.58 -18.06 -1.24
CA THR A 82 14.95 -18.13 -0.74
C THR A 82 15.16 -19.36 0.16
N LEU A 83 14.20 -19.71 1.02
CA LEU A 83 14.26 -20.95 1.81
C LEU A 83 14.26 -22.20 0.92
N GLY A 84 13.46 -22.21 -0.14
CA GLY A 84 13.46 -23.29 -1.14
C GLY A 84 14.81 -23.40 -1.86
N GLY A 85 15.44 -22.27 -2.18
CA GLY A 85 16.80 -22.21 -2.72
C GLY A 85 17.83 -22.82 -1.77
N VAL A 86 17.75 -22.52 -0.47
CA VAL A 86 18.63 -23.11 0.56
C VAL A 86 18.42 -24.63 0.65
N GLN A 87 17.18 -25.10 0.67
CA GLN A 87 16.87 -26.54 0.66
C GLN A 87 17.43 -27.23 -0.59
N PHE A 88 17.27 -26.61 -1.76
CA PHE A 88 17.78 -27.14 -3.02
C PHE A 88 19.31 -27.19 -3.05
N GLN A 89 19.99 -26.16 -2.55
CA GLN A 89 21.45 -26.15 -2.41
C GLN A 89 21.94 -27.25 -1.46
N GLN A 90 21.26 -27.46 -0.34
CA GLN A 90 21.59 -28.54 0.60
C GLN A 90 21.41 -29.93 -0.05
N PHE A 91 20.34 -30.11 -0.83
CA PHE A 91 20.07 -31.37 -1.53
C PHE A 91 21.10 -31.65 -2.64
N THR A 92 21.48 -30.62 -3.40
CA THR A 92 22.43 -30.73 -4.52
C THR A 92 23.90 -30.70 -4.08
N GLN A 93 24.18 -30.46 -2.80
CA GLN A 93 25.54 -30.32 -2.26
C GLN A 93 26.37 -29.24 -2.96
N MET A 94 25.73 -28.17 -3.47
CA MET A 94 26.45 -27.08 -4.12
C MET A 94 27.34 -26.32 -3.12
N THR A 95 28.59 -26.07 -3.54
CA THR A 95 29.77 -25.84 -2.71
C THR A 95 29.98 -24.42 -2.19
N GLU A 96 29.03 -23.49 -2.37
CA GLU A 96 29.11 -22.18 -1.70
C GLU A 96 28.18 -22.17 -0.47
N PRO A 97 28.64 -22.67 0.68
CA PRO A 97 27.83 -22.71 1.87
C PRO A 97 27.54 -21.28 2.32
N GLN A 98 26.27 -20.90 2.20
CA GLN A 98 25.74 -19.82 3.04
C GLN A 98 26.06 -20.17 4.50
N SER A 99 26.54 -19.21 5.29
CA SER A 99 26.83 -19.46 6.70
C SER A 99 25.58 -20.00 7.41
N ARG A 100 25.75 -21.01 8.28
CA ARG A 100 24.65 -21.59 9.06
C ARG A 100 23.86 -20.50 9.81
N GLY A 101 24.56 -19.50 10.35
CA GLY A 101 23.95 -18.35 11.02
C GLY A 101 23.02 -17.54 10.10
N SER A 102 23.39 -17.33 8.84
CA SER A 102 22.54 -16.62 7.87
C SER A 102 21.27 -17.41 7.53
N GLN A 103 21.35 -18.74 7.45
CA GLN A 103 20.19 -19.60 7.19
C GLN A 103 19.18 -19.55 8.34
N TRP A 104 19.66 -19.64 9.59
CA TRP A 104 18.83 -19.50 10.79
C TRP A 104 18.20 -18.12 10.90
N ALA A 105 18.98 -17.05 10.66
CA ALA A 105 18.46 -15.70 10.65
C ALA A 105 17.35 -15.52 9.62
N MET A 106 17.50 -16.09 8.42
CA MET A 106 16.46 -16.06 7.40
C MET A 106 15.22 -16.84 7.82
N LEU A 107 15.37 -18.05 8.37
CA LEU A 107 14.23 -18.84 8.87
C LEU A 107 13.44 -18.09 9.95
N VAL A 108 14.14 -17.51 10.93
CA VAL A 108 13.52 -16.69 11.99
C VAL A 108 12.76 -15.52 11.37
N ALA A 109 13.37 -14.84 10.42
CA ALA A 109 12.77 -13.67 9.80
C ALA A 109 11.54 -14.00 8.94
N VAL A 110 11.54 -15.12 8.19
CA VAL A 110 10.36 -15.60 7.46
C VAL A 110 9.26 -16.06 8.44
N THR A 111 9.63 -16.72 9.54
CA THR A 111 8.66 -17.12 10.59
C THR A 111 7.97 -15.91 11.21
N LEU A 112 8.73 -14.84 11.45
CA LEU A 112 8.19 -13.58 11.96
C LEU A 112 7.27 -12.90 10.94
N TYR A 113 7.64 -12.87 9.66
CA TYR A 113 6.74 -12.35 8.63
C TYR A 113 5.48 -13.20 8.47
N LEU A 114 5.59 -14.51 8.63
CA LEU A 114 4.43 -15.38 8.64
C LEU A 114 3.51 -15.07 9.83
N ALA A 115 4.08 -14.89 11.03
CA ALA A 115 3.33 -14.49 12.21
C ALA A 115 2.66 -13.11 12.04
N LEU A 116 3.33 -12.14 11.39
CA LEU A 116 2.75 -10.84 11.05
C LEU A 116 1.58 -10.98 10.07
N TRP A 117 1.75 -11.82 9.06
CA TRP A 117 0.77 -11.98 7.99
C TRP A 117 -0.46 -12.80 8.44
N LEU A 118 -0.27 -13.76 9.35
CA LEU A 118 -1.34 -14.55 9.97
C LEU A 118 -1.98 -13.86 11.18
N GLY A 119 -1.23 -12.99 11.84
CA GLY A 119 -1.63 -12.39 13.11
C GLY A 119 -2.95 -11.62 13.02
N PRO A 120 -3.72 -11.56 14.12
CA PRO A 120 -4.91 -10.71 14.19
C PRO A 120 -4.51 -9.28 13.83
N GLU A 121 -5.42 -8.51 13.21
CA GLU A 121 -5.11 -7.14 12.77
C GLU A 121 -4.49 -6.33 13.90
N LEU A 122 -3.16 -6.19 13.87
CA LEU A 122 -2.42 -5.45 14.85
C LEU A 122 -2.75 -3.98 14.60
N LYS A 123 -3.65 -3.45 15.43
CA LYS A 123 -4.12 -2.07 15.31
C LYS A 123 -3.17 -1.06 15.96
N SER A 124 -2.10 -1.51 16.63
CA SER A 124 -1.19 -0.62 17.36
C SER A 124 0.01 -0.19 16.49
N SER A 125 0.27 1.13 16.47
CA SER A 125 1.45 1.72 15.82
C SER A 125 2.77 1.13 16.36
N LEU A 126 2.79 0.75 17.64
CA LEU A 126 3.94 0.11 18.28
C LEU A 126 4.22 -1.29 17.73
N ALA A 127 3.19 -2.07 17.40
CA ALA A 127 3.39 -3.36 16.77
C ALA A 127 4.12 -3.21 15.43
N PHE A 128 3.72 -2.25 14.57
CA PHE A 128 4.41 -2.00 13.29
C PHE A 128 5.87 -1.64 13.45
N SER A 129 6.18 -0.88 14.51
CA SER A 129 7.55 -0.50 14.83
C SER A 129 8.39 -1.73 15.20
N LEU A 130 7.85 -2.61 16.05
CA LEU A 130 8.49 -3.88 16.39
C LEU A 130 8.69 -4.77 15.15
N TRP A 131 7.69 -4.83 14.27
CA TRP A 131 7.77 -5.60 13.03
C TRP A 131 8.76 -5.05 12.01
N TYR A 132 9.18 -3.80 12.12
CA TYR A 132 10.30 -3.26 11.35
C TYR A 132 11.65 -3.54 12.04
N LEU A 133 11.67 -3.42 13.36
CA LEU A 133 12.87 -3.60 14.17
C LEU A 133 13.42 -5.01 14.09
N VAL A 134 12.59 -6.05 14.22
CA VAL A 134 13.10 -7.44 14.23
C VAL A 134 13.72 -7.83 12.88
N PRO A 135 13.05 -7.60 11.74
CA PRO A 135 13.66 -7.78 10.43
C PRO A 135 14.94 -6.97 10.24
N SER A 136 14.99 -5.73 10.74
CA SER A 136 16.19 -4.89 10.67
C SER A 136 17.33 -5.45 11.53
N ALA A 137 17.02 -6.02 12.70
CA ALA A 137 17.99 -6.69 13.55
C ALA A 137 18.52 -7.97 12.90
N CYS A 138 17.67 -8.75 12.23
CA CYS A 138 18.12 -9.88 11.41
C CYS A 138 19.04 -9.42 10.29
N ALA A 139 18.71 -8.32 9.60
CA ALA A 139 19.58 -7.72 8.58
C ALA A 139 20.95 -7.33 9.15
N VAL A 140 20.99 -6.64 10.29
CA VAL A 140 22.22 -6.29 11.03
C VAL A 140 23.04 -7.55 11.32
N PHE A 141 22.42 -8.60 11.85
CA PHE A 141 23.10 -9.85 12.13
C PHE A 141 23.65 -10.51 10.86
N THR A 142 22.86 -10.59 9.79
CA THR A 142 23.31 -11.18 8.51
C THR A 142 24.44 -10.38 7.87
N LEU A 143 24.47 -9.06 8.04
CA LEU A 143 25.51 -8.16 7.55
C LEU A 143 26.64 -7.99 8.57
N SER A 144 26.77 -8.88 9.56
CA SER A 144 27.89 -8.88 10.51
C SER A 144 29.09 -9.67 10.01
N PRO A 145 30.31 -9.38 10.53
CA PRO A 145 31.51 -10.21 10.34
C PRO A 145 31.29 -11.69 10.61
N ALA A 146 30.41 -12.01 11.58
CA ALA A 146 30.13 -13.38 11.96
C ALA A 146 29.32 -14.16 10.89
N ALA A 147 28.54 -13.46 10.05
CA ALA A 147 27.58 -14.10 9.15
C ALA A 147 27.93 -13.99 7.66
N THR A 148 28.66 -12.95 7.25
CA THR A 148 28.92 -12.66 5.83
C THR A 148 30.39 -12.34 5.62
N ALA A 149 31.03 -13.07 4.70
CA ALA A 149 32.38 -12.78 4.23
C ALA A 149 32.44 -11.43 3.48
N ASP A 150 33.59 -10.76 3.53
CA ASP A 150 33.73 -9.40 3.00
C ASP A 150 33.52 -9.31 1.47
N SER A 151 33.83 -10.37 0.72
CA SER A 151 33.59 -10.45 -0.72
C SER A 151 32.11 -10.43 -1.10
N LEU A 152 31.24 -10.90 -0.20
CA LEU A 152 29.79 -10.97 -0.42
C LEU A 152 29.04 -9.80 0.23
N LEU A 153 29.74 -8.93 0.98
CA LEU A 153 29.11 -7.86 1.75
C LEU A 153 28.32 -6.90 0.87
N THR A 154 28.92 -6.43 -0.22
CA THR A 154 28.29 -5.47 -1.16
C THR A 154 27.01 -6.06 -1.77
N THR A 155 27.09 -7.30 -2.29
CA THR A 155 25.94 -7.98 -2.89
C THR A 155 24.84 -8.24 -1.86
N ARG A 156 25.19 -8.72 -0.66
CA ARG A 156 24.20 -8.98 0.40
C ARG A 156 23.58 -7.70 0.95
N SER A 157 24.37 -6.63 1.07
CA SER A 157 23.87 -5.31 1.45
C SER A 157 22.83 -4.81 0.44
N LEU A 158 23.11 -4.90 -0.86
CA LEU A 158 22.19 -4.51 -1.93
C LEU A 158 20.90 -5.35 -1.93
N VAL A 159 21.02 -6.67 -1.83
CA VAL A 159 19.87 -7.58 -1.75
C VAL A 159 19.02 -7.26 -0.51
N THR A 160 19.66 -7.10 0.64
CA THR A 160 18.97 -6.75 1.89
C THR A 160 18.33 -5.36 1.78
N PHE A 161 18.98 -4.40 1.13
CA PHE A 161 18.39 -3.09 0.93
C PHE A 161 17.14 -3.14 0.03
N ALA A 162 17.29 -3.69 -1.18
CA ALA A 162 16.26 -3.70 -2.20
C ALA A 162 15.04 -4.52 -1.79
N PHE A 163 15.27 -5.72 -1.25
CA PHE A 163 14.18 -6.63 -0.95
C PHE A 163 13.67 -6.47 0.46
N TRP A 164 14.49 -6.06 1.43
CA TRP A 164 14.09 -6.06 2.83
C TRP A 164 13.86 -4.66 3.39
N ARG A 165 14.86 -3.78 3.31
CA ARG A 165 14.82 -2.45 3.95
C ARG A 165 13.85 -1.51 3.22
N LEU A 166 13.87 -1.51 1.89
CA LEU A 166 13.04 -0.60 1.09
C LEU A 166 11.54 -0.88 1.30
N PRO A 167 11.03 -2.12 1.17
CA PRO A 167 9.59 -2.37 1.36
C PRO A 167 9.14 -2.17 2.82
N SER A 168 9.99 -2.50 3.78
CA SER A 168 9.68 -2.40 5.22
C SER A 168 9.74 -0.96 5.75
N SER A 169 10.48 -0.06 5.11
CA SER A 169 10.55 1.37 5.47
C SER A 169 9.20 2.07 5.48
N SER A 170 8.23 1.55 4.72
CA SER A 170 6.88 2.11 4.64
C SER A 170 6.11 2.06 5.98
N TRP A 171 6.48 1.19 6.93
CA TRP A 171 5.67 0.88 8.12
C TRP A 171 5.92 1.81 9.31
N PRO A 172 7.16 1.92 9.84
CA PRO A 172 7.39 2.64 11.09
C PRO A 172 7.42 4.16 10.84
N PRO A 173 7.41 5.00 11.89
CA PRO A 173 7.76 6.41 11.77
C PRO A 173 9.19 6.62 11.27
N SER A 174 9.42 7.75 10.60
CA SER A 174 10.69 8.08 9.91
C SER A 174 11.92 8.04 10.82
N TRP A 175 11.77 8.39 12.11
CA TRP A 175 12.88 8.33 13.06
C TRP A 175 13.35 6.90 13.35
N ILE A 176 12.45 5.90 13.37
CA ILE A 176 12.84 4.49 13.56
C ILE A 176 13.61 3.98 12.35
N VAL A 177 13.18 4.36 11.14
CA VAL A 177 13.91 4.06 9.89
C VAL A 177 15.31 4.65 9.95
N ALA A 178 15.43 5.91 10.38
CA ALA A 178 16.72 6.57 10.54
C ALA A 178 17.60 5.88 11.59
N CYS A 179 17.07 5.51 12.75
CA CYS A 179 17.82 4.79 13.79
C CYS A 179 18.32 3.42 13.29
N CYS A 180 17.45 2.61 12.68
CA CYS A 180 17.85 1.29 12.16
C CYS A 180 18.82 1.41 10.98
N GLY A 181 18.60 2.42 10.13
CA GLY A 181 19.51 2.79 9.06
C GLY A 181 20.90 3.14 9.58
N PHE A 182 20.96 3.95 10.64
CA PHE A 182 22.19 4.37 11.29
C PHE A 182 22.95 3.21 11.93
N VAL A 183 22.26 2.25 12.57
CA VAL A 183 22.90 1.05 13.14
C VAL A 183 23.63 0.25 12.06
N LEU A 184 22.99 0.04 10.91
CA LEU A 184 23.58 -0.67 9.77
C LEU A 184 24.73 0.09 9.12
N TRP A 185 24.60 1.42 9.01
CA TRP A 185 25.67 2.28 8.55
C TRP A 185 26.88 2.26 9.51
N ALA A 186 26.64 2.37 10.82
CA ALA A 186 27.66 2.30 11.85
C ALA A 186 28.37 0.94 11.85
N GLN A 187 27.62 -0.15 11.64
CA GLN A 187 28.20 -1.47 11.45
C GLN A 187 29.11 -1.52 10.22
N ALA A 188 28.71 -0.93 9.09
CA ALA A 188 29.57 -0.83 7.90
C ALA A 188 30.84 -0.01 8.18
N CYS A 189 30.74 1.10 8.95
CA CYS A 189 31.88 1.88 9.40
C CYS A 189 32.85 1.04 10.24
N VAL A 190 32.34 0.30 11.23
CA VAL A 190 33.18 -0.57 12.07
C VAL A 190 33.93 -1.59 11.21
N ARG A 191 33.23 -2.25 10.26
CA ARG A 191 33.85 -3.23 9.36
C ARG A 191 34.92 -2.60 8.48
N PHE A 192 34.67 -1.40 7.96
CA PHE A 192 35.63 -0.63 7.17
C PHE A 192 36.89 -0.31 7.98
N LEU A 193 36.73 0.16 9.23
CA LEU A 193 37.86 0.50 10.11
C LEU A 193 38.68 -0.71 10.56
N THR A 194 38.05 -1.88 10.69
CA THR A 194 38.75 -3.12 11.10
C THR A 194 39.45 -3.85 9.96
N ARG A 195 39.27 -3.41 8.71
CA ARG A 195 39.80 -4.13 7.54
C ARG A 195 41.28 -3.82 7.36
N SER A 196 42.12 -4.86 7.36
CA SER A 196 43.58 -4.73 7.26
C SER A 196 44.11 -4.58 5.83
N GLU A 197 43.30 -4.93 4.81
CA GLU A 197 43.73 -4.88 3.41
C GLU A 197 43.38 -3.53 2.74
N PRO A 198 44.33 -2.91 2.01
CA PRO A 198 44.07 -1.70 1.26
C PRO A 198 43.06 -1.97 0.14
N GLN A 199 41.91 -1.30 0.19
CA GLN A 199 40.89 -1.40 -0.85
C GLN A 199 41.35 -0.73 -2.15
N SER A 200 41.02 -1.36 -3.28
CA SER A 200 40.99 -0.70 -4.58
C SER A 200 40.01 0.49 -4.52
N SER A 201 40.45 1.62 -5.04
CA SER A 201 39.76 2.92 -4.93
C SER A 201 38.53 3.07 -5.84
N THR A 202 38.01 1.97 -6.42
CA THR A 202 36.87 2.06 -7.33
C THR A 202 35.57 2.24 -6.53
N LEU A 203 34.73 3.18 -6.96
CA LEU A 203 33.48 3.58 -6.31
C LEU A 203 32.49 2.43 -5.98
N PRO A 204 32.32 1.36 -6.79
CA PRO A 204 31.41 0.26 -6.43
C PRO A 204 31.98 -0.72 -5.40
N GLU A 205 33.29 -0.66 -5.11
CA GLU A 205 33.97 -1.62 -4.24
C GLU A 205 34.04 -1.17 -2.78
N ASN A 206 33.76 0.11 -2.50
CA ASN A 206 33.75 0.62 -1.13
C ASN A 206 32.36 0.40 -0.46
N PRO A 207 32.23 -0.58 0.45
CA PRO A 207 30.94 -0.90 1.08
C PRO A 207 30.40 0.24 1.95
N LEU A 208 31.27 1.11 2.46
CA LEU A 208 30.87 2.27 3.26
C LEU A 208 30.16 3.33 2.41
N VAL A 209 30.67 3.59 1.21
CA VAL A 209 30.05 4.51 0.25
C VAL A 209 28.67 4.00 -0.14
N LEU A 210 28.57 2.71 -0.48
CA LEU A 210 27.31 2.07 -0.82
C LEU A 210 26.28 2.16 0.32
N GLU A 211 26.65 1.80 1.55
CA GLU A 211 25.75 1.88 2.71
C GLU A 211 25.36 3.32 3.04
N THR A 212 26.24 4.29 2.81
CA THR A 212 25.90 5.72 2.98
C THR A 212 24.81 6.15 1.97
N PHE A 213 24.93 5.73 0.71
CA PHE A 213 23.90 5.96 -0.30
C PHE A 213 22.59 5.26 0.05
N MET A 214 22.64 3.99 0.48
CA MET A 214 21.45 3.24 0.88
C MET A 214 20.77 3.85 2.10
N PHE A 215 21.54 4.33 3.08
CA PHE A 215 21.02 5.04 4.24
C PHE A 215 20.26 6.30 3.81
N GLY A 216 20.89 7.17 3.01
CA GLY A 216 20.25 8.37 2.47
C GLY A 216 19.00 8.05 1.65
N ALA A 217 19.09 7.04 0.77
CA ALA A 217 17.98 6.59 -0.06
C ALA A 217 16.81 6.06 0.78
N SER A 218 17.06 5.31 1.86
CA SER A 218 16.00 4.79 2.74
C SER A 218 15.19 5.91 3.40
N ILE A 219 15.86 6.97 3.85
CA ILE A 219 15.22 8.14 4.47
C ILE A 219 14.45 8.94 3.41
N ALA A 220 15.08 9.18 2.24
CA ALA A 220 14.44 9.91 1.15
C ALA A 220 13.16 9.20 0.66
N ILE A 221 13.22 7.88 0.46
CA ILE A 221 12.07 7.06 0.07
C ILE A 221 10.98 7.11 1.14
N LYS A 222 11.35 7.02 2.42
CA LYS A 222 10.39 7.12 3.51
C LYS A 222 9.65 8.47 3.51
N ILE A 223 10.38 9.58 3.45
CA ILE A 223 9.80 10.93 3.40
C ILE A 223 8.91 11.07 2.15
N GLY A 224 9.38 10.62 0.99
CA GLY A 224 8.63 10.63 -0.26
C GLY A 224 7.33 9.83 -0.16
N PHE A 225 7.38 8.64 0.44
CA PHE A 225 6.22 7.78 0.64
C PHE A 225 5.19 8.41 1.58
N GLU A 226 5.61 9.06 2.67
CA GLU A 226 4.69 9.77 3.57
C GLU A 226 4.00 10.94 2.89
N ARG A 227 4.73 11.71 2.07
CA ARG A 227 4.16 12.79 1.26
C ARG A 227 3.17 12.25 0.23
N LEU A 228 3.50 11.14 -0.43
CA LEU A 228 2.63 10.50 -1.41
C LEU A 228 1.33 10.03 -0.77
N LEU A 229 1.40 9.32 0.37
CA LEU A 229 0.20 8.86 1.08
C LEU A 229 -0.68 10.03 1.53
N ARG A 230 -0.08 11.11 2.03
CA ARG A 230 -0.83 12.32 2.42
C ARG A 230 -1.51 12.96 1.22
N SER A 231 -0.81 13.10 0.10
CA SER A 231 -1.36 13.64 -1.15
C SER A 231 -2.53 12.79 -1.66
N MET A 232 -2.40 11.45 -1.64
CA MET A 232 -3.47 10.54 -2.02
C MET A 232 -4.70 10.68 -1.10
N ALA A 233 -4.49 10.81 0.22
CA ALA A 233 -5.57 11.02 1.17
C ALA A 233 -6.33 12.34 0.92
N VAL A 234 -5.60 13.43 0.67
CA VAL A 234 -6.21 14.74 0.33
C VAL A 234 -6.98 14.66 -0.99
N LEU A 235 -6.42 14.02 -2.02
CA LEU A 235 -7.09 13.85 -3.31
C LEU A 235 -8.36 13.02 -3.18
N GLN A 236 -8.34 11.96 -2.36
CA GLN A 236 -9.50 11.14 -2.08
C GLN A 236 -10.62 11.94 -1.39
N ILE A 237 -10.30 12.75 -0.38
CA ILE A 237 -11.28 13.61 0.28
C ILE A 237 -11.88 14.62 -0.71
N ARG A 238 -11.06 15.24 -1.55
CA ARG A 238 -11.53 16.18 -2.58
C ARG A 238 -12.45 15.50 -3.59
N HIS A 239 -12.11 14.28 -4.01
CA HIS A 239 -12.95 13.50 -4.92
C HIS A 239 -14.29 13.12 -4.27
N ASP A 240 -14.28 12.68 -3.00
CA ASP A 240 -15.51 12.39 -2.24
C ASP A 240 -16.41 13.63 -2.13
N LYS A 241 -15.81 14.81 -1.89
CA LYS A 241 -16.53 16.09 -1.81
C LYS A 241 -17.19 16.45 -3.15
N VAL A 242 -16.43 16.44 -4.24
CA VAL A 242 -16.95 16.70 -5.59
C VAL A 242 -18.04 15.69 -5.97
N GLY A 243 -17.85 14.41 -5.62
CA GLY A 243 -18.88 13.38 -5.82
C GLY A 243 -20.17 13.68 -5.07
N SER A 244 -20.08 14.11 -3.80
CA SER A 244 -21.24 14.48 -3.00
C SER A 244 -21.94 15.75 -3.51
N GLU A 245 -21.18 16.75 -3.97
CA GLU A 245 -21.70 17.98 -4.56
C GLU A 245 -22.42 17.68 -5.89
N LEU A 246 -21.83 16.83 -6.73
CA LEU A 246 -22.44 16.41 -7.99
C LEU A 246 -23.71 15.59 -7.74
N GLN A 247 -23.70 14.70 -6.76
CA GLN A 247 -24.88 13.91 -6.38
C GLN A 247 -25.99 14.82 -5.83
N GLY A 248 -25.63 15.81 -5.01
CA GLY A 248 -26.54 16.85 -4.51
C GLY A 248 -27.14 17.68 -5.65
N ALA A 249 -26.30 18.15 -6.58
CA ALA A 249 -26.75 18.90 -7.76
C ALA A 249 -27.66 18.04 -8.67
N THR A 250 -27.32 16.77 -8.87
CA THR A 250 -28.13 15.83 -9.66
C THR A 250 -29.46 15.54 -8.96
N SER A 251 -29.47 15.39 -7.64
CA SER A 251 -30.70 15.19 -6.85
C SER A 251 -31.58 16.45 -6.87
N LEU A 252 -30.98 17.64 -6.82
CA LEU A 252 -31.69 18.90 -6.92
C LEU A 252 -32.29 19.09 -8.32
N LEU A 253 -31.52 18.82 -9.37
CA LEU A 253 -32.00 18.82 -10.75
C LEU A 253 -33.15 17.83 -10.93
N ARG A 254 -33.02 16.61 -10.40
CA ARG A 254 -34.08 15.61 -10.44
C ARG A 254 -35.33 16.06 -9.71
N HIS A 255 -35.20 16.67 -8.53
CA HIS A 255 -36.35 17.22 -7.81
C HIS A 255 -37.01 18.37 -8.54
N ILE A 256 -36.23 19.27 -9.15
CA ILE A 256 -36.79 20.36 -9.96
C ILE A 256 -37.48 19.77 -11.20
N CYS A 257 -36.91 18.78 -11.87
CA CYS A 257 -37.53 18.12 -13.02
C CYS A 257 -38.80 17.32 -12.64
N ASP A 258 -38.79 16.60 -11.52
CA ASP A 258 -39.94 15.83 -11.03
C ASP A 258 -41.06 16.76 -10.51
N ALA A 259 -40.72 17.88 -9.87
CA ALA A 259 -41.70 18.88 -9.41
C ALA A 259 -42.34 19.70 -10.56
N VAL A 260 -41.74 19.70 -11.74
CA VAL A 260 -42.20 20.45 -12.92
C VAL A 260 -43.15 19.63 -13.79
N ILE A 261 -43.26 18.33 -13.56
CA ILE A 261 -44.00 17.40 -14.41
C ILE A 261 -45.14 16.77 -13.57
N GLU A 262 -46.13 17.58 -13.17
CA GLU A 262 -47.46 17.05 -12.85
C GLU A 262 -48.16 16.72 -14.16
N VAL A 263 -48.41 15.44 -14.37
CA VAL A 263 -49.00 14.91 -15.60
C VAL A 263 -50.34 14.26 -15.27
N ASP A 264 -51.37 14.59 -16.03
CA ASP A 264 -52.68 13.93 -15.97
C ASP A 264 -52.56 12.44 -16.34
N ALA A 265 -53.60 11.65 -16.02
CA ALA A 265 -53.79 10.28 -16.48
C ALA A 265 -53.63 10.11 -18.01
N ASP A 266 -53.88 11.18 -18.78
CA ASP A 266 -53.69 11.23 -20.24
C ASP A 266 -52.27 11.64 -20.70
N LEU A 267 -51.28 11.65 -19.80
CA LEU A 267 -49.90 12.06 -20.06
C LEU A 267 -49.74 13.52 -20.55
N ARG A 268 -50.67 14.42 -20.14
CA ARG A 268 -50.62 15.87 -20.43
C ARG A 268 -50.10 16.65 -19.24
N LEU A 269 -49.18 17.60 -19.47
CA LEU A 269 -48.70 18.53 -18.44
C LEU A 269 -49.88 19.39 -17.94
N THR A 270 -50.25 19.27 -16.67
CA THR A 270 -51.44 19.97 -16.10
C THR A 270 -51.08 21.29 -15.44
N LYS A 271 -49.87 21.43 -14.91
CA LYS A 271 -49.34 22.69 -14.36
C LYS A 271 -47.92 22.93 -14.84
N HIS A 272 -47.66 24.15 -15.29
CA HIS A 272 -46.38 24.59 -15.81
C HIS A 272 -45.90 25.78 -14.98
N SER A 273 -44.63 25.76 -14.57
CA SER A 273 -43.99 26.91 -13.92
C SER A 273 -43.63 27.95 -14.99
N GLU A 274 -44.24 29.14 -14.94
CA GLU A 274 -43.98 30.23 -15.90
C GLU A 274 -42.51 30.66 -15.92
N GLU A 275 -41.82 30.67 -14.77
CA GLU A 275 -40.41 31.03 -14.68
C GLU A 275 -39.51 30.05 -15.46
N LEU A 276 -39.86 28.76 -15.48
CA LEU A 276 -39.12 27.73 -16.21
C LEU A 276 -39.49 27.68 -17.70
N ALA A 277 -40.76 27.89 -18.05
CA ALA A 277 -41.16 28.08 -19.44
C ALA A 277 -40.38 29.25 -20.06
N ASN A 278 -40.23 30.35 -19.33
CA ASN A 278 -39.41 31.48 -19.72
C ASN A 278 -37.91 31.17 -19.79
N MET A 279 -37.39 30.27 -18.94
CA MET A 279 -35.99 29.85 -18.96
C MET A 279 -35.65 28.89 -20.12
N LEU A 280 -36.54 27.95 -20.42
CA LEU A 280 -36.40 26.93 -21.48
C LEU A 280 -36.76 27.47 -22.86
N LEU A 281 -37.72 28.39 -22.95
CA LEU A 281 -38.16 29.04 -24.18
C LEU A 281 -37.53 30.43 -24.36
N ARG A 282 -36.36 30.69 -23.77
CA ARG A 282 -35.64 31.98 -23.85
C ARG A 282 -35.52 32.60 -25.25
N HIS A 283 -35.68 31.80 -26.31
CA HIS A 283 -35.65 32.24 -27.71
C HIS A 283 -37.02 32.31 -28.42
N ARG A 284 -38.13 32.10 -27.72
CA ARG A 284 -39.49 32.26 -28.27
C ARG A 284 -40.41 33.00 -27.29
N PRO A 285 -40.43 34.34 -27.32
CA PRO A 285 -41.41 35.10 -26.56
C PRO A 285 -42.84 34.74 -27.03
N GLY A 286 -43.71 34.37 -26.09
CA GLY A 286 -45.11 33.98 -26.34
C GLY A 286 -45.38 32.47 -26.52
N GLY A 287 -44.37 31.61 -26.33
CA GLY A 287 -44.58 30.15 -26.36
C GLY A 287 -45.14 29.61 -25.04
N SER A 288 -46.26 28.89 -25.08
CA SER A 288 -46.77 28.08 -23.97
C SER A 288 -46.43 26.60 -24.18
N LEU A 289 -46.09 25.89 -23.11
CA LEU A 289 -45.90 24.43 -23.09
C LEU A 289 -47.22 23.68 -22.82
N GLU A 290 -48.30 24.40 -22.60
CA GLU A 290 -49.61 23.86 -22.26
C GLU A 290 -50.20 23.07 -23.44
N GLY A 291 -50.57 21.80 -23.21
CA GLY A 291 -51.15 20.91 -24.22
C GLY A 291 -50.15 20.19 -25.15
N VAL A 292 -48.83 20.36 -24.96
CA VAL A 292 -47.82 19.64 -25.77
C VAL A 292 -47.62 18.22 -25.24
N THR A 293 -47.75 17.21 -26.10
CA THR A 293 -47.47 15.81 -25.76
C THR A 293 -45.96 15.58 -25.62
N TRP A 294 -45.54 15.11 -24.45
CA TRP A 294 -44.12 14.98 -24.07
C TRP A 294 -43.30 14.07 -25.02
N LEU A 295 -43.96 13.12 -25.67
CA LEU A 295 -43.38 12.21 -26.66
C LEU A 295 -42.99 12.89 -27.98
N GLY A 296 -43.61 14.02 -28.35
CA GLY A 296 -43.24 14.76 -29.57
C GLY A 296 -41.97 15.59 -29.38
N SER A 297 -41.73 16.09 -28.17
CA SER A 297 -40.65 17.03 -27.84
C SER A 297 -39.26 16.37 -27.76
N SER A 298 -39.21 15.09 -27.38
CA SER A 298 -37.96 14.33 -27.22
C SER A 298 -37.31 13.97 -28.57
N LEU A 299 -38.10 13.88 -29.65
CA LEU A 299 -37.60 13.74 -31.03
C LEU A 299 -36.98 15.05 -31.58
N VAL A 300 -37.47 16.21 -31.14
CA VAL A 300 -36.92 17.51 -31.57
C VAL A 300 -35.55 17.79 -30.92
N TRP A 301 -35.33 17.34 -29.69
CA TRP A 301 -34.03 17.48 -29.00
C TRP A 301 -32.92 16.62 -29.62
N LEU A 302 -33.24 15.43 -30.14
CA LEU A 302 -32.27 14.60 -30.88
C LEU A 302 -31.80 15.24 -32.20
N GLY A 303 -32.60 16.14 -32.78
CA GLY A 303 -32.20 16.94 -33.95
C GLY A 303 -31.18 18.02 -33.62
N TYR A 304 -31.28 18.65 -32.44
CA TYR A 304 -30.41 19.77 -32.06
C TYR A 304 -28.98 19.35 -31.66
N CYS A 305 -28.80 18.13 -31.14
CA CYS A 305 -27.45 17.63 -30.81
C CYS A 305 -26.57 17.30 -32.03
N LYS A 306 -27.12 17.26 -33.26
CA LYS A 306 -26.32 17.10 -34.49
C LYS A 306 -25.65 18.40 -34.97
N GLY A 307 -26.01 19.56 -34.42
CA GLY A 307 -25.46 20.87 -34.83
C GLY A 307 -24.22 21.36 -34.08
N LEU A 308 -23.80 20.69 -33.00
CA LEU A 308 -22.70 21.14 -32.10
C LEU A 308 -21.37 20.41 -32.35
N LYS A 309 -21.08 20.07 -33.61
CA LYS A 309 -19.71 19.75 -34.06
C LYS A 309 -19.18 20.89 -34.92
N LYS A 310 -18.56 21.88 -34.28
CA LYS A 310 -17.47 22.70 -34.83
C LYS A 310 -16.59 23.14 -33.68
#